data_AF-A0A1M6DN66-F1
#
_entry.id   AF-A0A1M6DN66-F1
#
_cell.length_a   1.000
_cell.length_b   1.000
_cell.length_c   1.000
_cell.angle_alpha   90.00
_cell.angle_beta   90.00
_cell.angle_gamma   90.00
#
_symmetry.space_group_name_H-M   'P 1'
#
loop_
_entity.id
_entity.type
_entity.pdbx_description
1 polymer ?
#
loop_
_entity_poly.entity_id
_entity_poly.type
_entity_poly.pdbx_seq_one_letter_code
_entity_poly.pdbx_strand_id
1 'polypeptide(L)' 'MSTWLITGCSSGLGRSLAQAVLKQGDNAVVTARKLSAIQDIVDSYPDTA' A
#
# COMPACT_ATOMS: atom_id res chain seq x y z
N MET A 1 -14.69 -0.30 7.30
CA MET A 1 -13.80 -0.69 6.20
C MET A 1 -13.78 0.45 5.21
N SER A 2 -12.66 1.17 5.20
CA SER A 2 -12.44 2.34 4.36
C SER A 2 -11.43 2.01 3.26
N THR A 3 -11.43 2.80 2.18
CA THR A 3 -10.44 2.68 1.11
C THR A 3 -9.58 3.94 1.06
N TRP A 4 -8.27 3.77 1.17
CA TRP A 4 -7.29 4.85 1.20
C TRP A 4 -6.57 4.97 -0.14
N LEU A 5 -6.44 6.17 -0.70
CA LEU A 5 -5.54 6.44 -1.82
C LEU A 5 -4.22 7.00 -1.28
N ILE A 6 -3.13 6.24 -1.46
CA ILE A 6 -1.82 6.60 -0.90
C ILE A 6 -0.82 6.82 -2.02
N THR A 7 -0.17 7.98 -1.99
CA THR A 7 0.87 8.35 -2.96
C THR A 7 2.27 8.20 -2.38
N GLY A 8 3.24 7.88 -3.26
CA GLY A 8 4.64 7.75 -2.86
C GLY A 8 4.93 6.50 -2.02
N CYS A 9 4.31 5.36 -2.34
CA CYS A 9 4.44 4.12 -1.56
C CYS A 9 5.77 3.35 -1.78
N SER A 10 6.68 3.87 -2.59
CA SER A 10 7.96 3.19 -2.88
C SER A 10 8.91 3.12 -1.68
N SER A 11 8.78 4.02 -0.70
CA SER A 11 9.67 4.08 0.47
C SER A 11 9.12 5.04 1.55
N GLY A 12 9.76 5.08 2.72
CA GLY A 12 9.50 6.08 3.75
C GLY A 12 8.05 6.08 4.25
N LEU A 13 7.52 7.27 4.53
CA LEU A 13 6.21 7.43 5.16
C LEU A 13 5.05 6.80 4.36
N GLY A 14 5.01 7.00 3.04
CA GLY A 14 3.93 6.46 2.21
C GLY A 14 3.85 4.94 2.29
N ARG A 15 5.02 4.27 2.29
CA ARG A 15 5.09 2.81 2.45
C ARG A 15 4.65 2.35 3.84
N SER A 16 5.15 2.99 4.89
CA SER A 16 4.78 2.65 6.27
C SER A 16 3.28 2.85 6.53
N LEU A 17 2.70 3.92 5.95
CA LEU A 17 1.27 4.19 6.05
C LEU A 17 0.44 3.12 5.33
N ALA A 18 0.81 2.76 4.11
CA ALA A 18 0.13 1.71 3.35
C ALA A 18 0.11 0.38 4.13
N GLN A 19 1.26 -0.03 4.66
CA GLN A 19 1.35 -1.24 5.48
C GLN A 19 0.50 -1.17 6.76
N ALA A 20 0.43 -0.01 7.41
CA ALA A 20 -0.38 0.18 8.60
C ALA A 20 -1.89 0.10 8.30
N VAL A 21 -2.35 0.74 7.21
CA VAL A 21 -3.75 0.69 6.75
C VAL A 21 -4.15 -0.74 6.41
N LEU A 22 -3.34 -1.43 5.61
CA LEU A 22 -3.60 -2.82 5.21
C LEU A 22 -3.62 -3.77 6.41
N LYS A 23 -2.68 -3.60 7.35
CA LYS A 23 -2.64 -4.38 8.59
C LYS A 23 -3.84 -4.11 9.51
N GLN A 24 -4.44 -2.92 9.44
CA GLN A 24 -5.65 -2.59 10.19
C GLN A 24 -6.91 -3.24 9.59
N GLY A 25 -6.85 -3.75 8.35
CA GLY A 25 -7.97 -4.37 7.64
C GLY A 25 -8.77 -3.40 6.75
N ASP A 26 -8.22 -2.21 6.50
CA ASP A 26 -8.72 -1.30 5.47
C ASP A 26 -8.06 -1.60 4.12
N ASN A 27 -8.68 -1.13 3.03
CA ASN A 27 -8.12 -1.24 1.68
C ASN A 27 -7.20 -0.05 1.39
N ALA A 28 -6.16 -0.25 0.60
CA ALA A 28 -5.23 0.81 0.21
C ALA A 28 -4.88 0.74 -1.28
N VAL A 29 -5.26 1.76 -2.05
CA VAL A 29 -4.73 1.98 -3.40
C VAL A 29 -3.31 2.54 -3.26
N VAL A 30 -2.31 1.69 -3.45
CA VAL A 30 -0.89 2.06 -3.35
C VAL A 30 -0.32 2.51 -4.69
N THR A 31 0.23 3.72 -4.73
CA THR A 31 0.84 4.26 -5.96
C THR A 31 2.34 4.50 -5.83
N ALA A 32 3.07 4.21 -6.90
CA ALA A 32 4.51 4.46 -7.02
C ALA A 32 4.89 4.69 -8.48
N ARG A 33 6.00 5.40 -8.71
CA ARG A 33 6.54 5.62 -10.08
C ARG A 33 7.00 4.32 -10.75
N LYS A 34 7.44 3.34 -9.96
CA LYS A 34 7.90 2.02 -10.44
C LYS A 34 7.16 0.95 -9.67
N LEU A 35 6.34 0.15 -10.36
CA LEU A 35 5.50 -0.89 -9.74
C LEU A 35 6.34 -1.95 -9.01
N SER A 36 7.53 -2.28 -9.53
CA SER A 36 8.42 -3.24 -8.88
C SER A 36 8.87 -2.82 -7.47
N ALA A 37 8.75 -1.54 -7.11
CA ALA A 37 9.09 -1.04 -5.78
C ALA A 37 7.99 -1.27 -4.72
N ILE A 38 6.79 -1.67 -5.16
CA ILE A 38 5.63 -1.92 -4.29
C ILE A 38 5.04 -3.32 -4.50
N GLN A 39 5.63 -4.14 -5.37
CA GLN A 39 5.13 -5.49 -5.66
C GLN A 39 5.00 -6.34 -4.40
N ASP A 40 5.96 -6.21 -3.48
CA ASP A 40 5.95 -6.93 -2.20
C ASP A 40 4.75 -6.58 -1.31
N ILE A 41 4.21 -5.36 -1.43
CA ILE A 41 3.01 -4.95 -0.71
C ILE A 41 1.79 -5.68 -1.30
N VAL A 42 1.67 -5.71 -2.62
CA VAL A 42 0.57 -6.41 -3.32
C VAL A 42 0.62 -7.90 -3.05
N ASP A 43 1.81 -8.51 -3.10
CA ASP A 43 1.97 -9.95 -2.83
C ASP A 43 1.58 -10.31 -1.38
N SER A 44 1.79 -9.39 -0.44
CA SER A 44 1.40 -9.57 0.98
C SER A 44 -0.09 -9.34 1.24
N TYR A 45 -0.76 -8.58 0.38
CA TYR A 45 -2.15 -8.12 0.55
C TYR A 45 -2.92 -8.16 -0.80
N PRO A 46 -3.07 -9.36 -1.42
CA PRO A 46 -3.52 -9.48 -2.82
C PRO A 46 -4.94 -8.98 -3.10
N ASP A 47 -5.80 -8.95 -2.08
CA ASP A 47 -7.21 -8.56 -2.21
C ASP A 47 -7.48 -7.12 -1.75
N THR A 48 -6.52 -6.49 -1.07
CA THR A 48 -6.76 -5.21 -0.37
C THR A 48 -5.76 -4.10 -0.71
N ALA A 49 -4.67 -4.39 -1.44
CA ALA A 49 -3.64 -3.44 -1.88
C ALA A 49 -3.65 -3.16 -3.40
#